data_AF-A0A7W4PN93-F1
#
_entry.id   AF-A0A7W4PN93-F1
#
_cell.length_a   1.000
_cell.length_b   1.000
_cell.length_c   1.000
_cell.angle_alpha   90.00
_cell.angle_beta   90.00
_cell.angle_gamma   90.00
#
_symmetry.space_group_name_H-M   'P 1'
#
loop_
_entity.id
_entity.type
_entity.pdbx_description
1 polymer ?
#
loop_
_entity_poly.entity_id
_entity_poly.type
_entity_poly.pdbx_seq_one_letter_code
_entity_poly.pdbx_strand_id
1 'polypeptide(L)' 'MVEADMLDGSQGRVGEKVSARATAHSLILVYGAGARGATMRHVARCLDENLPDEVLFWLKVRNQIDWLLRTSRREGESVQ' A
#
# COMPACT_ATOMS: atom_id res chain seq x y z
N MET A 1 24.79 11.81 44.94
CA MET A 1 23.38 12.20 45.11
C MET A 1 22.79 12.20 43.71
N VAL A 2 21.79 11.35 43.52
CA VAL A 2 21.16 11.01 42.24
C VAL A 2 20.10 12.07 41.95
N GLU A 3 20.08 12.63 40.73
CA GLU A 3 18.83 13.02 40.09
C GLU A 3 18.83 12.44 38.68
N ALA A 4 18.02 11.38 38.55
CA ALA A 4 17.51 10.83 37.32
C ALA A 4 16.21 11.56 36.95
N ASP A 5 15.69 11.24 35.76
CA ASP A 5 14.37 11.60 35.24
C ASP A 5 14.24 13.04 34.69
N MET A 6 13.75 13.30 33.46
CA MET A 6 12.72 12.61 32.70
C MET A 6 12.94 12.78 31.18
N LEU A 7 13.08 11.64 30.49
CA LEU A 7 12.37 11.26 29.26
C LEU A 7 11.97 12.38 28.28
N ASP A 8 12.88 12.82 27.40
CA ASP A 8 12.47 13.21 26.05
C ASP A 8 12.38 11.95 25.18
N GLY A 9 11.33 11.18 25.45
CA GLY A 9 10.90 10.07 24.63
C GLY A 9 10.24 10.55 23.34
N SER A 10 10.88 11.48 22.63
CA SER A 10 10.58 11.75 21.23
C SER A 10 11.17 10.62 20.36
N GLN A 11 10.75 9.38 20.68
CA GLN A 11 10.85 8.24 19.80
C GLN A 11 9.88 8.53 18.66
N GLY A 12 10.33 9.35 17.71
CA GLY A 12 9.72 9.45 16.40
C GLY A 12 9.62 8.03 15.88
N ARG A 13 8.42 7.46 15.95
CA ARG A 13 8.09 6.24 15.21
C ARG A 13 8.26 6.64 13.75
N VAL A 14 9.46 6.46 13.22
CA VAL A 14 9.70 6.30 11.80
C VAL A 14 9.07 4.95 11.45
N GLY A 15 7.73 4.90 11.54
CA GLY A 15 6.95 3.88 10.89
C GLY A 15 7.17 4.16 9.42
N GLU A 16 8.06 3.38 8.81
CA GLU A 16 8.35 3.41 7.39
C GLU A 16 7.01 3.35 6.65
N LYS A 17 6.52 4.52 6.18
CA LYS A 17 5.24 4.62 5.50
C LYS A 17 5.39 3.87 4.19
N VAL A 18 4.97 2.60 4.19
CA VAL A 18 5.04 1.73 3.01
C VAL A 18 4.36 2.45 1.85
N SER A 19 5.10 2.64 0.76
CA SER A 19 4.58 3.35 -0.42
C SER A 19 3.46 2.55 -1.08
N ALA A 20 2.42 3.23 -1.57
CA ALA A 20 1.35 2.61 -2.34
C ALA A 20 1.87 1.91 -3.61
N ARG A 21 2.95 2.44 -4.20
CA ARG A 21 3.62 1.83 -5.36
C ARG A 21 4.32 0.53 -4.98
N ALA A 22 5.08 0.53 -3.88
CA ALA A 22 5.74 -0.68 -3.39
C ALA A 22 4.72 -1.78 -3.07
N THR A 23 3.63 -1.41 -2.37
CA THR A 23 2.52 -2.32 -2.06
C THR A 23 1.86 -2.87 -3.32
N ALA A 24 1.64 -2.05 -4.34
CA ALA A 24 1.09 -2.48 -5.62
C ALA A 24 1.98 -3.52 -6.32
N HIS A 25 3.29 -3.30 -6.35
CA HIS A 25 4.24 -4.28 -6.89
C HIS A 25 4.19 -5.59 -6.12
N SER A 26 4.22 -5.56 -4.79
CA SER A 26 4.13 -6.76 -3.96
C SER A 26 2.83 -7.54 -4.20
N LEU A 27 1.70 -6.84 -4.31
CA LEU A 27 0.41 -7.48 -4.59
C LEU A 27 0.37 -8.11 -5.99
N ILE A 28 0.92 -7.46 -7.01
CA ILE A 28 1.02 -8.04 -8.36
C ILE A 28 1.91 -9.28 -8.33
N LEU A 29 3.04 -9.26 -7.60
CA LEU A 29 3.94 -10.41 -7.49
C LEU A 29 3.26 -11.60 -6.80
N VAL A 30 2.48 -11.36 -5.75
CA VAL A 30 1.83 -12.43 -4.96
C VAL A 30 0.56 -12.94 -5.63
N TYR A 31 -0.27 -12.05 -6.17
CA TYR A 31 -1.62 -12.38 -6.63
C TYR A 31 -1.78 -12.33 -8.15
N GLY A 32 -0.80 -11.82 -8.90
CA GLY A 32 -0.88 -11.65 -10.35
C GLY A 32 -2.11 -10.86 -10.78
N ALA A 33 -2.90 -11.44 -11.69
CA ALA A 33 -4.17 -10.87 -12.15
C ALA A 33 -5.20 -10.66 -11.02
N GLY A 34 -5.09 -11.41 -9.91
CA GLY A 34 -5.96 -11.30 -8.74
C GLY A 34 -5.63 -10.11 -7.82
N ALA A 35 -4.52 -9.40 -8.04
CA ALA A 35 -4.07 -8.31 -7.17
C ALA A 35 -5.12 -7.23 -6.98
N ARG A 36 -5.83 -6.85 -8.06
CA ARG A 36 -6.91 -5.87 -8.00
C ARG A 36 -8.05 -6.32 -7.09
N GLY A 37 -8.46 -7.59 -7.18
CA GLY A 37 -9.51 -8.15 -6.34
C GLY A 37 -9.11 -8.22 -4.86
N ALA A 38 -7.85 -8.59 -4.58
CA ALA A 38 -7.29 -8.57 -3.23
C ALA A 38 -7.32 -7.15 -2.63
N THR A 39 -6.88 -6.14 -3.39
CA THR A 39 -6.94 -4.73 -2.96
C THR A 39 -8.36 -4.28 -2.65
N MET A 40 -9.34 -4.64 -3.49
CA MET A 40 -10.73 -4.25 -3.25
C MET A 40 -11.33 -4.89 -1.99
N ARG A 41 -10.89 -6.11 -1.61
CA ARG A 41 -11.27 -6.71 -0.32
C ARG A 41 -10.72 -5.92 0.87
N HIS A 42 -9.49 -5.41 0.76
CA HIS A 42 -8.95 -4.51 1.79
C HIS A 42 -9.72 -3.20 1.88
N VAL A 43 -10.11 -2.60 0.75
CA VAL A 43 -10.97 -1.41 0.73
C VAL A 43 -12.29 -1.67 1.45
N ALA A 44 -12.97 -2.77 1.11
CA ALA A 44 -14.25 -3.14 1.75
C ALA A 44 -14.09 -3.30 3.27
N ARG A 45 -13.06 -4.04 3.72
CA ARG A 45 -12.78 -4.21 5.15
C ARG A 45 -12.51 -2.88 5.85
N CYS A 46 -11.72 -1.98 5.24
CA CYS A 46 -11.44 -0.67 5.84
C CYS A 46 -12.69 0.23 5.89
N LEU A 47 -13.64 0.07 4.96
CA LEU A 47 -14.94 0.74 5.04
C LEU A 47 -15.78 0.17 6.19
N ASP A 48 -15.82 -1.16 6.34
CA ASP A 48 -16.56 -1.83 7.42
C ASP A 48 -16.01 -1.43 8.81
N GLU A 49 -14.70 -1.21 8.91
CA GLU A 49 -14.00 -0.78 10.14
C GLU A 49 -13.96 0.75 10.33
N ASN A 50 -14.55 1.53 9.42
CA ASN A 50 -14.55 3.00 9.42
C ASN A 50 -13.14 3.63 9.50
N LEU A 51 -12.23 3.13 8.66
CA LEU A 51 -10.83 3.54 8.54
C LEU A 51 -10.58 4.33 7.25
N PRO A 52 -10.91 5.64 7.20
CA PRO A 52 -10.93 6.41 5.95
C PRO A 52 -9.54 6.64 5.34
N ASP A 53 -8.49 6.83 6.16
CA ASP A 53 -7.13 7.06 5.67
C ASP A 53 -6.56 5.81 4.99
N GLU A 54 -6.88 4.64 5.54
CA GLU A 54 -6.54 3.33 5.01
C GLU A 54 -7.31 3.06 3.72
N VAL A 55 -8.59 3.43 3.64
CA VAL A 55 -9.36 3.37 2.38
C VAL A 55 -8.67 4.21 1.30
N LEU A 56 -8.27 5.45 1.61
CA LEU A 56 -7.56 6.32 0.66
C LEU A 56 -6.22 5.73 0.24
N PHE A 57 -5.49 5.10 1.16
CA PHE A 57 -4.26 4.38 0.83
C PHE A 57 -4.52 3.22 -0.14
N TRP A 58 -5.49 2.35 0.14
CA TRP A 58 -5.80 1.20 -0.71
C TRP A 58 -6.35 1.60 -2.09
N LEU A 59 -7.07 2.72 -2.18
CA LEU A 59 -7.48 3.29 -3.46
C LEU A 59 -6.28 3.77 -4.29
N LYS A 60 -5.26 4.36 -3.66
CA LYS A 60 -4.00 4.71 -4.34
C LYS A 60 -3.27 3.46 -4.82
N VAL A 61 -3.21 2.40 -4.00
CA VAL A 61 -2.63 1.10 -4.39
C VAL A 61 -3.36 0.51 -5.59
N ARG A 62 -4.70 0.50 -5.59
CA ARG A 62 -5.51 0.04 -6.73
C ARG A 62 -5.17 0.79 -8.01
N ASN A 63 -5.06 2.13 -7.94
CA ASN A 63 -4.73 2.94 -9.11
C ASN A 63 -3.34 2.59 -9.67
N GLN A 64 -2.36 2.30 -8.81
CA GLN A 64 -1.03 1.83 -9.23
C GLN A 64 -1.10 0.45 -9.89
N ILE A 65 -1.89 -0.49 -9.34
CA ILE A 65 -2.11 -1.80 -9.95
C ILE A 65 -2.75 -1.68 -11.33
N ASP A 66 -3.81 -0.88 -11.45
CA ASP A 66 -4.50 -0.66 -12.72
C ASP A 66 -3.57 -0.06 -13.78
N TRP A 67 -2.68 0.86 -13.38
CA TRP A 67 -1.67 1.43 -14.28
C TRP A 67 -0.63 0.39 -14.71
N LEU A 68 -0.02 -0.33 -13.77
CA LEU A 68 1.03 -1.33 -14.02
C LEU A 68 0.53 -2.50 -14.90
N LEU A 69 -0.70 -2.97 -14.67
CA LEU A 69 -1.28 -4.06 -15.47
C LEU A 69 -1.65 -3.60 -16.89
N ARG A 70 -1.94 -2.31 -17.11
CA ARG A 70 -2.19 -1.75 -18.45
C ARG A 70 -0.89 -1.56 -19.23
N THR A 71 0.17 -1.09 -18.58
CA THR A 71 1.47 -0.88 -19.25
C THR A 71 2.14 -2.20 -19.60
N SER A 72 2.06 -3.21 -18.72
CA SER A 72 2.61 -4.55 -18.99
C SER A 72 1.96 -5.23 -20.21
N ARG A 73 0.66 -5.00 -20.47
CA ARG A 73 0.01 -5.53 -21.69
C ARG A 73 0.52 -4.85 -22.96
N ARG A 74 0.71 -3.53 -22.93
CA ARG A 74 1.22 -2.77 -24.09
C ARG A 74 2.65 -3.14 -24.46
N GLU A 75 3.50 -3.43 -23.49
CA GLU A 75 4.88 -3.87 -23.76
C GLU A 75 4.93 -5.26 -24.39
N GLY A 76 3.96 -6.15 -24.10
CA GLY A 76 3.85 -7.45 -24.77
C GLY A 76 3.32 -7.36 -26.20
N GLU A 77 2.53 -6.33 -26.53
CA GLU A 77 1.93 -6.15 -27.87
C GLU A 77 2.86 -5.42 -28.86
N SER A 78 3.86 -4.66 -28.37
CA SER A 78 4.80 -3.91 -29.22
C SER A 78 6.01 -4.72 -29.71
N VAL A 79 6.07 -6.04 -29.47
CA VAL A 79 7.18 -6.92 -29.88
C VAL A 79 6.76 -7.85 -31.03
N GLN A 80 5.96 -7.37 -31.97
CA GLN A 80 5.66 -8.06 -33.23
C GLN A 80 5.89 -7.18 -34.44
#